data_AF-A0A940ZSL9-F1
#
_entry.id   AF-A0A940ZSL9-F1
#
_cell.length_a   1.000
_cell.length_b   1.000
_cell.length_c   1.000
_cell.angle_alpha   90.00
_cell.angle_beta   90.00
_cell.angle_gamma   90.00
#
_symmetry.space_group_name_H-M   'P 1'
#
loop_
_entity.id
_entity.type
_entity.pdbx_description
1 polymer ?
#
loop_
_entity_poly.entity_id
_entity_poly.type
_entity_poly.pdbx_seq_one_letter_code
_entity_poly.pdbx_strand_id
1 'polypeptide(L)'
;MEENKYRCPICHHKDLTLRYEASYVYSYELDGDAPGHKNTEEFLSFLYDKREQTSSKTFIECNQCGTQYPYLFLNGVLKYGGEQEGEQ
;
A
#
# COMPACT_ATOMS: atom_id res chain seq x y z
N MET A 1 22.35 -13.32 8.97
CA MET A 1 20.97 -12.78 9.04
C MET A 1 21.14 -11.30 9.26
N GLU A 2 20.81 -10.45 8.28
CA GLU A 2 20.96 -9.00 8.44
C GLU A 2 20.06 -8.51 9.58
N GLU A 3 20.60 -7.66 10.46
CA GLU A 3 19.79 -7.09 11.54
C GLU A 3 18.76 -6.12 10.97
N ASN A 4 17.50 -6.31 11.33
CA ASN A 4 16.46 -5.33 11.01
C ASN A 4 16.76 -4.01 11.76
N LYS A 5 17.22 -3.02 10.99
CA LYS A 5 17.57 -1.67 11.44
C LYS A 5 16.37 -0.75 11.67
N TYR A 6 15.16 -1.20 11.34
CA TYR A 6 13.96 -0.39 11.50
C TYR A 6 13.31 -0.61 12.87
N ARG A 7 12.93 0.47 13.54
CA ARG A 7 12.20 0.45 14.81
C ARG A 7 11.08 1.46 14.79
N CYS A 8 9.95 1.07 15.37
CA CYS A 8 8.84 1.95 15.67
C CYS A 8 9.29 3.04 16.66
N PRO A 9 9.20 4.34 16.36
CA PRO A 9 9.58 5.40 17.30
C PRO A 9 8.67 5.46 18.54
N ILE A 10 7.46 4.90 18.48
CA ILE A 10 6.48 4.94 19.57
C ILE A 10 6.66 3.79 20.57
N CYS A 11 6.92 2.57 20.10
CA CYS A 11 7.01 1.38 20.96
C CYS A 11 8.35 0.63 20.85
N HIS A 12 9.29 1.13 20.04
CA HIS A 12 10.64 0.58 19.80
C HIS A 12 10.72 -0.84 19.23
N HIS A 13 9.57 -1.44 18.90
CA HIS A 13 9.51 -2.75 18.27
C HIS A 13 10.01 -2.74 16.82
N LYS A 14 10.59 -3.85 16.37
CA LYS A 14 11.15 -4.01 15.01
C LYS A 14 10.14 -4.52 13.98
N ASP A 15 8.99 -4.97 14.45
CA ASP A 15 7.91 -5.52 13.61
C ASP A 15 7.12 -4.38 12.95
N LEU A 16 7.53 -4.06 11.73
CA LEU A 16 7.00 -3.02 10.86
C LEU A 16 6.68 -3.63 9.50
N THR A 17 5.58 -3.23 8.87
CA THR A 17 5.16 -3.70 7.54
C THR A 17 4.89 -2.53 6.63
N LEU A 18 5.49 -2.52 5.43
CA LEU A 18 5.12 -1.59 4.36
C LEU A 18 3.82 -2.08 3.70
N ARG A 19 2.78 -1.26 3.73
CA ARG A 19 1.45 -1.55 3.16
C ARG A 19 1.16 -0.62 1.99
N TYR A 20 0.50 -1.19 0.98
CA TYR A 20 -0.12 -0.46 -0.11
C TYR A 20 -1.62 -0.75 -0.09
N GLU A 21 -2.42 0.28 0.18
CA GLU A 21 -3.88 0.20 0.07
C GLU A 21 -4.32 0.99 -1.16
N ALA A 22 -5.20 0.39 -1.97
CA ALA A 22 -5.80 1.04 -3.13
C ALA A 22 -7.27 0.67 -3.25
N SER A 23 -8.11 1.65 -3.59
CA SER A 23 -9.52 1.45 -3.89
C SER A 23 -9.76 1.60 -5.38
N TYR A 24 -10.61 0.73 -5.94
CA TYR A 24 -10.95 0.74 -7.36
C TYR A 24 -12.46 0.78 -7.54
N VAL A 25 -12.90 1.54 -8.54
CA VAL A 25 -14.25 1.46 -9.09
C VAL A 25 -14.18 0.67 -10.39
N TYR A 26 -15.03 -0.34 -10.46
CA TYR A 26 -15.22 -1.17 -11.64
C TYR A 26 -16.57 -0.86 -12.24
N SER A 27 -16.61 -0.58 -13.55
CA SER A 27 -17.86 -0.23 -14.24
C SER A 27 -18.03 -1.02 -15.53
N TYR A 28 -19.29 -1.27 -15.86
CA TYR A 28 -19.75 -1.81 -17.13
C TYR A 28 -20.60 -0.75 -17.81
N GLU A 29 -20.47 -0.61 -19.12
CA GLU A 29 -21.45 0.11 -19.92
C GLU A 29 -22.68 -0.78 -20.07
N LEU A 30 -23.87 -0.24 -19.82
CA LEU A 30 -25.11 -0.99 -20.04
C LEU A 30 -25.43 -0.89 -21.53
N ASP A 31 -25.12 -1.95 -22.27
CA ASP A 31 -25.60 -2.13 -23.63
C ASP A 31 -26.90 -2.95 -23.61
N GLY A 32 -27.61 -2.98 -24.75
CA GLY A 32 -29.00 -3.45 -24.81
C GLY A 32 -29.20 -4.90 -24.36
N ASP A 33 -28.18 -5.75 -24.49
CA ASP A 33 -28.29 -7.19 -24.29
C ASP A 33 -27.40 -7.72 -23.15
N ALA A 34 -26.40 -6.95 -22.69
CA ALA A 34 -25.55 -7.32 -21.56
C ALA A 34 -24.90 -6.11 -20.83
N PRO A 35 -24.46 -6.30 -19.57
CA PRO A 35 -23.54 -5.36 -18.93
C PRO A 35 -22.10 -5.53 -19.48
N GLY A 36 -21.76 -4.66 -20.42
CA GLY A 36 -20.40 -4.33 -20.81
C GLY A 36 -19.89 -5.02 -22.08
N HIS A 37 -19.08 -4.28 -22.84
CA HIS A 37 -18.55 -4.71 -24.15
C HIS A 37 -17.58 -5.88 -24.05
N LYS A 38 -16.96 -6.07 -22.89
CA LYS A 38 -16.00 -7.15 -22.65
C LYS A 38 -16.65 -8.42 -22.09
N ASN A 39 -17.96 -8.39 -21.84
CA ASN A 39 -18.68 -9.42 -21.12
C ASN A 39 -19.85 -9.97 -21.97
N THR A 40 -19.53 -10.43 -23.18
CA THR A 40 -20.52 -10.71 -24.23
C THR A 40 -21.13 -12.11 -24.18
N GLU A 41 -20.52 -13.06 -23.47
CA GLU A 41 -20.99 -14.46 -23.44
C GLU A 41 -21.54 -14.89 -22.07
N GLU A 42 -20.86 -14.52 -20.98
CA GLU A 42 -21.24 -14.83 -19.60
C GLU A 42 -20.80 -13.69 -18.70
N PHE A 43 -21.61 -13.29 -17.70
CA PHE A 43 -21.24 -12.19 -16.80
C PHE A 43 -20.09 -12.58 -15.85
N LEU A 44 -18.85 -12.26 -16.25
CA LEU A 44 -17.65 -12.47 -15.45
C LEU A 44 -17.30 -11.20 -14.67
N SER A 45 -17.26 -11.33 -13.34
CA SER A 45 -16.95 -10.25 -12.39
C SER A 45 -15.48 -9.80 -12.42
N PHE A 46 -14.72 -10.10 -13.48
CA PHE A 46 -13.36 -9.60 -13.69
C PHE A 46 -13.19 -8.96 -15.08
N LEU A 47 -14.20 -9.06 -15.95
CA LEU A 47 -14.22 -8.50 -17.30
C LEU A 47 -14.91 -7.14 -17.34
N TYR A 48 -14.37 -6.18 -16.61
CA TYR A 48 -14.90 -4.82 -16.51
C TYR A 48 -14.50 -3.97 -17.73
N ASP A 49 -15.38 -3.07 -18.19
CA ASP A 49 -15.04 -2.15 -19.28
C ASP A 49 -13.99 -1.14 -18.83
N LYS A 50 -14.20 -0.56 -17.65
CA LYS A 50 -13.30 0.42 -17.05
C LYS A 50 -12.94 0.03 -15.62
N ARG A 51 -11.68 0.30 -15.27
CA ARG A 51 -11.14 0.21 -13.92
C ARG A 51 -10.53 1.56 -13.58
N GLU A 52 -11.08 2.23 -12.57
CA GLU A 52 -10.59 3.52 -12.10
C GLU A 52 -10.05 3.38 -10.68
N GLN A 53 -8.81 3.82 -10.45
CA GLN A 53 -8.24 3.88 -9.10
C GLN A 53 -8.67 5.18 -8.43
N THR A 54 -9.55 5.09 -7.44
CA THR A 54 -10.13 6.27 -6.78
C THR A 54 -9.27 6.77 -5.61
N SER A 55 -8.48 5.88 -5.03
CA SER A 55 -7.50 6.24 -4.00
C SER A 55 -6.38 5.24 -3.93
N SER A 56 -5.22 5.70 -3.50
CA SER A 56 -4.19 4.83 -2.96
C SER A 56 -3.41 5.54 -1.87
N LYS A 57 -2.85 4.73 -0.96
CA LYS A 57 -1.86 5.19 0.01
C LYS A 57 -0.83 4.10 0.26
N THR A 58 0.40 4.54 0.42
CA THR A 58 1.52 3.69 0.86
C THR A 58 1.97 4.16 2.22
N PHE A 59 1.96 3.27 3.21
CA PHE A 59 2.29 3.59 4.58
C PHE A 59 2.99 2.42 5.26
N ILE A 60 3.71 2.70 6.33
CA ILE A 60 4.37 1.70 7.16
C ILE A 60 3.54 1.56 8.42
N GLU A 61 3.20 0.35 8.82
CA GLU A 61 2.44 0.09 10.03
C GLU A 61 3.31 -0.68 11.03
N CYS A 62 3.29 -0.27 12.29
CA CYS A 62 3.84 -1.07 13.37
C CYS A 62 2.80 -2.10 13.82
N ASN A 63 3.12 -3.38 13.66
CA ASN A 63 2.20 -4.47 14.00
C ASN A 63 1.96 -4.63 15.51
N GLN A 64 2.75 -3.95 16.35
CA GLN A 64 2.58 -3.98 17.82
C GLN A 64 1.70 -2.86 18.36
N CYS A 65 1.87 -1.63 17.89
CA CYS A 65 1.11 -0.47 18.42
C CYS A 65 0.10 0.10 17.42
N GLY A 66 0.06 -0.38 16.18
CA GLY A 66 -0.85 0.08 15.14
C GLY A 66 -0.50 1.45 14.54
N THR A 67 0.53 2.14 15.03
CA THR A 67 0.92 3.44 14.48
C THR A 67 1.34 3.32 13.01
N GLN A 68 0.79 4.20 12.19
CA GLN A 68 1.09 4.29 10.76
C GLN A 68 2.01 5.48 10.48
N TYR A 69 2.98 5.27 9.60
CA TYR A 69 3.96 6.28 9.17
C TYR A 69 3.92 6.45 7.64
N PRO A 70 4.22 7.64 7.11
CA PRO A 70 4.47 7.81 5.68
C PRO A 70 5.61 6.90 5.21
N TYR A 71 5.52 6.34 4.00
CA TYR A 71 6.57 5.45 3.47
C TYR A 71 7.96 6.12 3.38
N LEU A 72 7.99 7.46 3.26
CA LEU A 72 9.21 8.28 3.25
C LEU A 72 10.07 8.11 4.51
N PHE A 73 9.48 7.65 5.62
CA PHE A 73 10.20 7.47 6.89
C PHE A 73 11.18 6.28 6.88
N LEU A 74 11.13 5.42 5.85
CA LEU A 74 12.15 4.39 5.61
C LEU A 74 13.56 4.98 5.48
N ASN A 75 13.69 6.20 4.95
CA ASN A 75 15.00 6.77 4.64
C ASN A 75 15.70 7.43 5.84
N GLY A 76 15.04 7.56 6.99
CA GLY A 76 15.61 8.20 8.17
C GLY A 76 14.93 7.79 9.46
N VAL A 77 13.74 8.33 9.73
CA VAL A 77 13.05 8.31 11.03
C VAL A 77 12.92 6.92 11.67
N LEU A 78 12.74 5.87 10.86
CA LEU A 78 12.61 4.50 11.39
C LEU A 78 13.95 3.80 11.60
N LYS A 79 15.06 4.29 11.04
CA LYS A 79 16.38 3.68 11.21
C LYS A 79 16.88 3.93 12.63
N TYR A 80 17.15 2.88 13.39
CA TYR A 80 17.68 2.98 14.75
C TYR A 80 19.11 2.41 14.81
N GLY A 81 20.10 3.31 14.89
CA GLY A 81 21.54 3.04 14.98
C GLY A 81 22.16 2.50 13.68
N GLY A 82 23.23 3.07 13.12
CA GLY A 82 23.94 4.31 13.39
C GLY A 82 24.82 4.64 12.18
N GLU A 83 24.90 5.91 11.84
CA GLU A 83 26.02 6.61 11.20
C GLU A 83 25.64 8.09 11.25
N GLN A 84 26.14 8.78 12.28
CA GLN A 84 26.39 10.20 12.15
C GLN A 84 27.58 10.28 11.18
N GLU A 85 27.32 10.50 9.90
CA GLU A 85 28.37 10.99 9.01
C GLU A 85 28.74 12.38 9.53
N GLY A 86 29.89 12.46 10.19
CA GLY A 86 30.52 13.73 10.49
C GLY A 86 30.95 14.38 9.18
N GLU A 87 30.37 15.52 8.85
CA GLU A 87 30.97 16.47 7.91
C GLU A 87 32.26 17.02 8.56
N GLN A 88 33.41 16.69 7.96
CA GLN A 88 34.67 17.43 8.12
C GLN A 88 34.74 18.52 7.06
#